data_AF-A0A2X3H7T6-F1
#
_entry.id   AF-A0A2X3H7T6-F1
#
_cell.length_a   1.000
_cell.length_b   1.000
_cell.length_c   1.000
_cell.angle_alpha   90.00
_cell.angle_beta   90.00
_cell.angle_gamma   90.00
#
_symmetry.space_group_name_H-M   'P 1'
#
loop_
_entity.id
_entity.type
_entity.pdbx_description
1 polymer ?
#
loop_
_entity_poly.entity_id
_entity_poly.type
_entity_poly.pdbx_seq_one_letter_code
_entity_poly.pdbx_strand_id
1 'polypeptide(L)'
;MSVEGFEEFAENLARLKRENTRMANKAVRDSAALYEGILERTTPVGNGIPAGHELNNYEPLASSIVQTGLKKDKDSNSMVDVGFNKSQGWRAHFPNSGTSQQAPQKFIEKSRDRAKPVVLEVMKSYMRKGLNL
;
A
#
# COMPACT_ATOMS: atom_id res chain seq x y z
N MET A 1 -9.64 -5.05 20.57
CA MET A 1 -8.31 -4.48 20.87
C MET A 1 -8.48 -3.66 22.14
N SER A 2 -7.92 -4.10 23.26
CA SER A 2 -7.84 -3.27 24.46
C SER A 2 -6.87 -2.10 24.20
N VAL A 3 -7.06 -0.99 24.90
CA VAL A 3 -6.20 0.21 24.80
C VAL A 3 -4.73 -0.16 25.10
N GLU A 4 -4.50 -1.03 26.09
CA GLU A 4 -3.18 -1.53 26.50
C GLU A 4 -2.42 -2.24 25.36
N GLY A 5 -3.09 -3.10 24.57
CA GLY A 5 -2.42 -3.83 23.49
C GLY A 5 -2.05 -2.96 22.28
N PHE A 6 -2.72 -1.82 22.10
CA PHE A 6 -2.36 -0.85 21.05
C PHE A 6 -1.20 0.04 21.49
N GLU A 7 -1.19 0.48 22.75
CA GLU A 7 -0.09 1.27 23.33
C GLU A 7 1.22 0.48 23.32
N GLU A 8 1.20 -0.78 23.76
CA GLU A 8 2.37 -1.65 23.75
C GLU A 8 2.92 -1.85 22.32
N PHE A 9 2.02 -1.98 21.33
CA PHE A 9 2.42 -2.09 19.93
C PHE A 9 3.08 -0.80 19.42
N ALA A 10 2.52 0.35 19.74
CA ALA A 10 3.07 1.65 19.35
C ALA A 10 4.43 1.91 20.00
N GLU A 11 4.58 1.58 21.28
CA GLU A 11 5.86 1.70 21.99
C GLU A 11 6.93 0.79 21.39
N ASN A 12 6.60 -0.47 21.13
CA ASN A 12 7.53 -1.41 20.49
C ASN A 12 7.92 -0.96 19.07
N LEU A 13 7.01 -0.32 18.30
CA LEU A 13 7.37 0.26 17.01
C LEU A 13 8.35 1.43 17.16
N ALA A 14 8.11 2.32 18.12
CA ALA A 14 9.01 3.43 18.41
C ALA A 14 10.38 2.93 18.87
N ARG A 15 10.40 1.86 19.68
CA ARG A 15 11.61 1.19 20.14
C ARG A 15 12.37 0.55 18.98
N LEU A 16 11.69 -0.18 18.09
CA LEU A 16 12.30 -0.75 16.88
C LEU A 16 12.94 0.33 15.99
N LYS A 17 12.25 1.47 15.82
CA LYS A 17 12.78 2.62 15.07
C LYS A 17 14.08 3.16 15.69
N ARG A 18 14.19 3.19 17.01
CA ARG A 18 15.38 3.69 17.73
C ARG A 18 16.52 2.68 17.77
N GLU A 19 16.23 1.45 18.18
CA GLU A 19 17.25 0.42 18.46
C GLU A 19 17.72 -0.29 17.19
N ASN A 20 16.84 -0.43 16.18
CA ASN A 20 17.15 -1.18 14.97
C ASN A 20 16.50 -0.56 13.72
N THR A 21 16.99 0.61 13.34
CA THR A 21 16.54 1.36 12.15
C THR A 21 16.57 0.53 10.87
N ARG A 22 17.55 -0.37 10.71
CA ARG A 22 17.66 -1.27 9.56
C ARG A 22 16.46 -2.21 9.47
N MET A 23 16.08 -2.84 10.58
CA MET A 23 14.91 -3.72 10.65
C MET A 23 13.61 -2.94 10.49
N ALA A 24 13.49 -1.76 11.09
CA ALA A 24 12.33 -0.89 10.90
C ALA A 24 12.15 -0.51 9.41
N ASN A 25 13.22 -0.11 8.74
CA ASN A 25 13.19 0.24 7.32
C ASN A 25 12.87 -0.96 6.43
N LYS A 26 13.35 -2.16 6.80
CA LYS A 26 13.02 -3.39 6.07
C LYS A 26 11.54 -3.76 6.25
N ALA A 27 11.01 -3.62 7.46
CA ALA A 27 9.58 -3.84 7.74
C ALA A 27 8.68 -2.97 6.88
N VAL A 28 9.02 -1.69 6.71
CA VAL A 28 8.28 -0.76 5.84
C VAL A 28 8.33 -1.18 4.37
N ARG A 29 9.51 -1.56 3.86
CA ARG A 29 9.66 -2.00 2.46
C ARG A 29 8.90 -3.30 2.17
N ASP A 30 9.03 -4.30 3.05
CA ASP A 30 8.35 -5.59 2.88
C ASP A 30 6.83 -5.41 2.97
N SER A 31 6.36 -4.53 3.85
CA SER A 31 4.93 -4.17 3.95
C SER A 31 4.43 -3.47 2.69
N ALA A 32 5.24 -2.60 2.09
CA ALA A 32 4.91 -1.92 0.85
C ALA A 32 4.81 -2.89 -0.33
N ALA A 33 5.75 -3.83 -0.47
CA ALA A 33 5.70 -4.88 -1.49
C ALA A 33 4.47 -5.80 -1.35
N LEU A 34 4.09 -6.12 -0.12
CA LEU A 34 2.86 -6.89 0.13
C LEU A 34 1.61 -6.10 -0.27
N TYR A 35 1.55 -4.81 0.08
CA TYR A 35 0.42 -3.97 -0.31
C TYR A 35 0.34 -3.77 -1.83
N GLU A 36 1.48 -3.60 -2.51
CA GLU A 36 1.56 -3.55 -3.98
C GLU A 36 0.91 -4.79 -4.61
N GLY A 37 1.30 -6.00 -4.20
CA GLY A 37 0.69 -7.22 -4.75
C GLY A 37 -0.79 -7.39 -4.41
N ILE A 38 -1.27 -6.83 -3.28
CA ILE A 38 -2.71 -6.81 -2.96
C ILE A 38 -3.46 -5.81 -3.84
N LEU A 39 -2.88 -4.63 -4.05
CA LEU A 39 -3.45 -3.58 -4.91
C LEU A 39 -3.51 -4.07 -6.36
N GLU A 40 -2.46 -4.74 -6.85
CA GLU A 40 -2.40 -5.32 -8.19
C GLU A 40 -3.55 -6.29 -8.44
N ARG A 41 -3.72 -7.29 -7.56
CA ARG A 41 -4.79 -8.30 -7.65
C ARG A 41 -6.19 -7.75 -7.48
N THR A 42 -6.33 -6.64 -6.77
CA THR A 42 -7.64 -6.01 -6.51
C THR A 42 -7.96 -4.95 -7.56
N THR A 43 -6.98 -4.50 -8.34
CA THR A 43 -7.16 -3.50 -9.39
C THR A 43 -8.05 -4.07 -10.49
N PRO A 44 -9.16 -3.38 -10.85
CA PRO A 44 -10.09 -3.87 -11.86
C PRO A 44 -9.42 -4.00 -13.22
N VAL A 45 -9.68 -5.12 -13.87
CA VAL A 45 -9.35 -5.33 -15.28
C VAL A 45 -10.57 -4.96 -16.10
N GLY A 46 -10.43 -3.97 -16.98
CA GLY A 46 -11.45 -3.62 -17.95
C GLY A 46 -11.13 -4.19 -19.32
N ASN A 47 -12.16 -4.43 -20.13
CA ASN A 47 -12.01 -4.65 -21.57
C ASN A 47 -11.69 -3.32 -22.25
N GLY A 48 -10.53 -2.75 -21.93
CA GLY A 48 -10.02 -1.55 -22.56
C GLY A 48 -10.69 -0.23 -22.19
N ILE A 49 -10.02 0.86 -22.54
CA ILE A 49 -10.54 2.24 -22.49
C ILE A 49 -11.66 2.35 -23.54
N PRO A 50 -12.71 3.18 -23.37
CA PRO A 50 -13.68 3.42 -24.44
C PRO A 50 -13.02 3.78 -25.78
N ALA A 51 -13.58 3.30 -26.89
CA ALA A 51 -13.09 3.58 -28.23
C ALA A 51 -12.90 5.10 -28.48
N GLY A 52 -11.73 5.50 -28.99
CA GLY A 52 -11.35 6.90 -29.22
C GLY A 52 -10.26 7.44 -28.28
N HIS A 53 -9.99 6.76 -27.18
CA HIS A 53 -8.75 6.91 -26.41
C HIS A 53 -7.82 5.75 -26.75
N GLU A 54 -6.51 6.00 -26.78
CA GLU A 54 -5.48 5.08 -27.30
C GLU A 54 -5.38 3.75 -26.52
N LEU A 55 -6.35 2.83 -26.68
CA LEU A 55 -6.36 1.52 -26.01
C LEU A 55 -5.02 0.78 -26.15
N ASN A 56 -4.44 0.84 -27.35
CA ASN A 56 -3.20 0.15 -27.69
C ASN A 56 -1.96 0.80 -27.06
N ASN A 57 -2.08 2.02 -26.53
CA ASN A 57 -0.97 2.76 -25.94
C ASN A 57 -0.92 2.64 -24.42
N TYR A 58 -1.90 1.97 -23.80
CA TYR A 58 -1.93 1.84 -22.36
C TYR A 58 -2.08 0.39 -21.89
N GLU A 59 -1.03 -0.05 -21.21
CA GLU A 59 -1.00 -1.26 -20.41
C GLU A 59 -2.15 -1.34 -19.37
N PRO A 60 -2.46 -2.56 -18.86
CA PRO A 60 -3.40 -2.75 -17.76
C PRO A 60 -3.08 -1.83 -16.58
N LEU A 61 -4.11 -1.26 -15.94
CA LEU A 61 -3.89 -0.31 -14.83
C LEU A 61 -3.04 -0.92 -13.69
N ALA A 62 -3.19 -2.22 -13.46
CA ALA A 62 -2.40 -2.98 -12.48
C ALA A 62 -0.88 -2.91 -12.73
N SER A 63 -0.41 -2.93 -13.98
CA SER A 63 1.03 -2.86 -14.28
C SER A 63 1.61 -1.45 -14.10
N SER A 64 0.76 -0.44 -13.87
CA SER A 64 1.18 0.93 -13.60
C SER A 64 1.45 1.18 -12.11
N ILE A 65 1.22 0.18 -11.25
CA ILE A 65 1.52 0.28 -9.82
C ILE A 65 3.02 0.39 -9.63
N VAL A 66 3.42 1.33 -8.79
CA VAL A 66 4.80 1.62 -8.46
C VAL A 66 4.90 1.92 -6.97
N GLN A 67 6.10 1.70 -6.45
CA GLN A 67 6.49 2.15 -5.12
C GLN A 67 7.48 3.29 -5.21
N THR A 68 7.47 4.16 -4.21
CA THR A 68 8.54 5.15 -4.06
C THR A 68 9.74 4.53 -3.35
N GLY A 69 10.88 5.23 -3.38
CA GLY A 69 11.96 4.94 -2.44
C GLY A 69 11.51 5.12 -0.98
N LEU A 70 12.34 4.62 -0.05
CA LEU A 70 12.16 4.88 1.37
C LEU A 70 12.27 6.39 1.63
N LYS A 71 11.22 6.98 2.19
CA LYS A 71 11.13 8.41 2.53
C LYS A 71 10.91 8.61 4.02
N LYS A 72 10.99 9.87 4.45
CA LYS A 72 10.62 10.30 5.79
C LYS A 72 9.35 11.14 5.73
N ASP A 73 8.44 10.89 6.66
CA ASP A 73 7.29 11.77 6.91
C ASP A 73 7.70 13.02 7.70
N LYS A 74 6.74 13.89 8.00
CA LYS A 74 6.96 15.10 8.80
C LYS A 74 7.50 14.81 10.20
N ASP A 75 7.19 13.63 10.73
CA ASP A 75 7.59 13.15 12.07
C ASP A 75 8.82 12.22 12.00
N SER A 76 9.55 12.25 10.88
CA SER A 76 10.75 11.42 10.63
C SER A 76 10.52 9.91 10.70
N ASN A 77 9.28 9.42 10.55
CA ASN A 77 8.97 8.02 10.37
C ASN A 77 9.31 7.58 8.95
N SER A 78 9.79 6.35 8.82
CA SER A 78 10.06 5.76 7.52
C SER A 78 8.75 5.41 6.83
N MET A 79 8.57 5.84 5.59
CA MET A 79 7.40 5.51 4.77
C MET A 79 7.82 5.09 3.35
N VAL A 80 6.95 4.37 2.68
CA VAL A 80 7.01 4.06 1.24
C VAL A 80 5.60 4.27 0.70
N ASP A 81 5.46 5.13 -0.31
CA ASP A 81 4.18 5.31 -0.98
C ASP A 81 4.03 4.21 -2.04
N VAL A 82 2.82 3.65 -2.12
CA VAL A 82 2.45 2.65 -3.13
C VAL A 82 1.19 3.15 -3.82
N GLY A 83 1.22 3.19 -5.14
CA GLY A 83 0.10 3.66 -5.92
C GLY A 83 0.40 3.58 -7.41
N PHE A 84 -0.38 4.29 -8.21
CA PHE A 84 -0.20 4.27 -9.66
C PHE A 84 0.78 5.34 -10.14
N ASN A 85 1.51 5.04 -11.21
CA ASN A 85 2.46 5.97 -11.81
C ASN A 85 1.74 7.22 -12.37
N LYS A 86 2.51 8.27 -12.66
CA LYS A 86 1.95 9.55 -13.10
C LYS A 86 1.28 9.48 -14.49
N SER A 87 1.75 8.61 -15.39
CA SER A 87 1.25 8.54 -16.77
C SER A 87 -0.13 7.88 -16.87
N GLN A 88 -0.40 6.88 -16.04
CA GLN A 88 -1.63 6.07 -16.11
C GLN A 88 -2.50 6.18 -14.85
N GLY A 89 -1.97 6.68 -13.74
CA GLY A 89 -2.65 6.69 -12.45
C GLY A 89 -3.92 7.53 -12.37
N TRP A 90 -4.06 8.56 -13.21
CA TRP A 90 -5.30 9.35 -13.32
C TRP A 90 -6.51 8.46 -13.66
N ARG A 91 -6.29 7.34 -14.37
CA ARG A 91 -7.34 6.39 -14.76
C ARG A 91 -7.89 5.60 -13.58
N ALA A 92 -7.15 5.46 -12.47
CA ALA A 92 -7.61 4.73 -11.29
C ALA A 92 -8.85 5.36 -10.65
N HIS A 93 -9.04 6.67 -10.81
CA HIS A 93 -10.18 7.39 -10.25
C HIS A 93 -11.52 6.92 -10.83
N PHE A 94 -11.61 6.61 -12.13
CA PHE A 94 -12.89 6.22 -12.75
C PHE A 94 -13.44 4.90 -12.21
N PRO A 95 -12.69 3.78 -12.19
CA PRO A 95 -13.22 2.56 -11.62
C PRO A 95 -13.31 2.62 -10.09
N ASN A 96 -12.48 3.43 -9.41
CA ASN A 96 -12.59 3.55 -7.95
C ASN A 96 -13.85 4.31 -7.53
N SER A 97 -14.04 5.52 -8.05
CA SER A 97 -15.10 6.47 -7.68
C SER A 97 -16.38 6.33 -8.50
N GLY A 98 -16.34 5.56 -9.59
CA GLY A 98 -17.44 5.42 -10.52
C GLY A 98 -17.54 6.57 -11.52
N THR A 99 -18.42 6.38 -12.50
CA THR A 99 -18.79 7.34 -13.53
C THR A 99 -20.31 7.28 -13.73
N SER A 100 -20.88 8.10 -14.62
CA SER A 100 -22.29 7.99 -14.98
C SER A 100 -22.69 6.63 -15.56
N GLN A 101 -21.73 5.89 -16.14
CA GLN A 101 -21.95 4.60 -16.81
C GLN A 101 -21.39 3.40 -16.02
N GLN A 102 -20.71 3.63 -14.90
CA GLN A 102 -20.07 2.57 -14.13
C GLN A 102 -20.16 2.87 -12.63
N ALA A 103 -20.68 1.92 -11.84
CA ALA A 103 -20.72 2.07 -10.39
C ALA A 103 -19.30 2.09 -9.76
N PRO A 104 -19.11 2.79 -8.61
CA PRO A 104 -17.85 2.81 -7.88
C PRO A 104 -17.47 1.41 -7.40
N GLN A 105 -16.25 0.97 -7.72
CA GLN A 105 -15.75 -0.34 -7.29
C GLN A 105 -15.02 -0.28 -5.94
N LYS A 106 -14.57 0.91 -5.51
CA LYS A 106 -13.85 1.14 -4.23
C LYS A 106 -12.69 0.17 -4.01
N PHE A 107 -11.94 -0.10 -5.08
CA PHE A 107 -10.93 -1.17 -5.07
C PHE A 107 -9.68 -0.75 -4.28
N ILE A 108 -9.38 0.55 -4.18
CA ILE A 108 -8.27 1.06 -3.37
C ILE A 108 -8.57 0.85 -1.89
N GLU A 109 -9.79 1.19 -1.45
CA GLU A 109 -10.24 0.98 -0.07
C GLU A 109 -10.27 -0.51 0.28
N LYS A 110 -10.83 -1.34 -0.60
CA LYS A 110 -10.81 -2.81 -0.45
C LYS A 110 -9.39 -3.35 -0.35
N SER A 111 -8.43 -2.80 -1.10
CA SER A 111 -7.02 -3.20 -1.03
C SER A 111 -6.42 -2.86 0.33
N ARG A 112 -6.71 -1.65 0.85
CA ARG A 112 -6.24 -1.22 2.19
C ARG A 112 -6.82 -2.10 3.29
N ASP A 113 -8.11 -2.39 3.22
CA ASP A 113 -8.79 -3.24 4.22
C ASP A 113 -8.24 -4.66 4.21
N ARG A 114 -7.98 -5.23 3.03
CA ARG A 114 -7.35 -6.55 2.88
C ARG A 114 -5.91 -6.57 3.36
N ALA A 115 -5.15 -5.50 3.13
CA ALA A 115 -3.74 -5.44 3.47
C ALA A 115 -3.48 -5.19 4.95
N LYS A 116 -4.37 -4.45 5.64
CA LYS A 116 -4.21 -4.08 7.04
C LYS A 116 -3.80 -5.25 7.96
N PRO A 117 -4.50 -6.40 7.99
CA PRO A 117 -4.09 -7.51 8.87
C PRO A 117 -2.72 -8.09 8.50
N VAL A 118 -2.43 -8.25 7.21
CA VAL A 118 -1.17 -8.85 6.73
C VAL A 118 0.03 -7.94 6.99
N VAL A 119 -0.12 -6.64 6.74
CA VAL A 119 0.91 -5.63 7.04
C VAL A 119 1.18 -5.56 8.54
N LEU A 120 0.14 -5.61 9.38
CA LEU A 120 0.31 -5.64 10.84
C LEU A 120 1.10 -6.86 11.29
N GLU A 121 0.84 -8.03 10.71
CA GLU A 121 1.57 -9.26 11.03
C GLU A 121 3.06 -9.17 10.65
N VAL A 122 3.35 -8.62 9.47
CA VAL A 122 4.73 -8.39 9.01
C VAL A 122 5.47 -7.46 9.94
N MET A 123 4.85 -6.33 10.31
CA MET A 123 5.43 -5.38 11.27
C MET A 123 5.72 -6.06 12.62
N LYS A 124 4.76 -6.83 13.16
CA LYS A 124 4.97 -7.60 14.40
C LYS A 124 6.13 -8.59 14.27
N SER A 125 6.26 -9.27 13.15
CA SER A 125 7.36 -10.22 12.92
C SER A 125 8.73 -9.53 12.95
N TYR A 126 8.81 -8.31 12.40
CA TYR A 126 10.01 -7.49 12.41
C TYR A 126 10.32 -6.92 13.79
N MET A 127 9.30 -6.56 14.57
CA MET A 127 9.46 -6.14 15.97
C MET A 127 10.05 -7.26 16.82
N ARG A 128 9.48 -8.48 16.74
CA ARG A 128 10.00 -9.65 17.45
C ARG A 128 11.46 -9.94 17.11
N LYS A 129 11.78 -9.99 15.81
CA LYS A 129 13.16 -10.22 15.35
C LYS A 129 14.12 -9.09 15.71
N GLY A 130 13.67 -7.84 15.65
CA GLY A 130 14.51 -6.65 15.82
C GLY A 130 14.74 -6.25 17.29
N LEU A 131 13.81 -6.62 18.18
CA LEU A 131 13.85 -6.33 19.61
C LEU A 131 14.08 -7.57 20.49
N ASN A 132 14.17 -8.74 19.86
CA ASN A 132 14.32 -10.04 20.54
C ASN A 132 13.19 -10.33 21.54
N LEU A 133 11.95 -10.10 21.09
CA LEU A 133 10.70 -10.39 21.82
C LEU A 133 10.11 -11.73 21.42
#